data_AF-A0AAU2U5V7-F1
#
_entry.id   AF-A0AAU2U5V7-F1
#
_cell.length_a   1.000
_cell.length_b   1.000
_cell.length_c   1.000
_cell.angle_alpha   90.00
_cell.angle_beta   90.00
_cell.angle_gamma   90.00
#
_symmetry.space_group_name_H-M   'P 1'
#
loop_
_entity.id
_entity.type
_entity.pdbx_description
1 polymer ?
#
loop_
_entity_poly.entity_id
_entity_poly.type
_entity_poly.pdbx_seq_one_letter_code
_entity_poly.pdbx_strand_id
1 'polypeptide(L)'
;MTETRTYVADGIAAGRSTYPHRKPVMDTPALAEAIRVQLCTWATSAFGTTIPDPEQLSEPDAVSRLVSNVAEQARISGFDSADTDADAWGMAHLFNADAHSLRAAQGHGDAYLLAALYSLICARAYLRDSYTGRLELNPFASDRMELDEATLIETIRVQVATWAPETFGTVVAVPNRWAMREAADLSDFIADVIRAGEGKYGDMDDDDSIRGMAHLANAYGYALKAGYGHGDTHLFAAVGSLVLAAASLA
;
A
#
# COMPACT_ATOMS: atom_id res chain seq x y z
N MET A 1 -20.75 -15.97 -34.59
CA MET A 1 -19.58 -15.13 -34.92
C MET A 1 -18.74 -15.03 -33.66
N THR A 2 -17.49 -15.45 -33.74
CA THR A 2 -16.57 -15.61 -32.61
C THR A 2 -15.77 -14.31 -32.45
N GLU A 3 -16.18 -13.45 -31.53
CA GLU A 3 -15.36 -12.33 -31.06
C GLU A 3 -14.22 -12.87 -30.22
N THR A 4 -13.08 -13.09 -30.88
CA THR A 4 -11.87 -13.59 -30.21
C THR A 4 -11.13 -12.38 -29.67
N ARG A 5 -11.36 -12.08 -28.39
CA ARG A 5 -10.51 -11.35 -27.43
C ARG A 5 -9.31 -10.60 -28.04
N THR A 6 -9.51 -9.36 -28.44
CA THR A 6 -8.42 -8.39 -28.69
C THR A 6 -7.56 -8.15 -27.44
N TYR A 7 -8.17 -8.17 -26.25
CA TYR A 7 -7.48 -8.01 -24.96
C TYR A 7 -6.39 -9.07 -24.67
N VAL A 8 -6.55 -10.31 -25.16
CA VAL A 8 -5.55 -11.38 -24.91
C VAL A 8 -4.35 -11.25 -25.84
N ALA A 9 -4.57 -10.83 -27.09
CA ALA A 9 -3.49 -10.66 -28.06
C ALA A 9 -2.58 -9.47 -27.71
N ASP A 10 -3.17 -8.36 -27.24
CA ASP A 10 -2.42 -7.17 -26.82
C ASP A 10 -1.73 -7.39 -25.46
N GLY A 11 -2.35 -8.13 -24.52
CA GLY A 11 -1.72 -8.54 -23.27
C GLY A 11 -0.50 -9.46 -23.46
N ILE A 12 -0.56 -10.38 -24.43
CA ILE A 12 0.59 -11.23 -24.80
C ILE A 12 1.71 -10.41 -25.47
N ALA A 13 1.37 -9.34 -26.19
CA ALA A 13 2.36 -8.43 -26.79
C ALA A 13 3.03 -7.53 -25.74
N ALA A 14 2.28 -7.05 -24.74
CA ALA A 14 2.81 -6.25 -23.63
C ALA A 14 3.70 -7.09 -22.68
N GLY A 15 3.33 -8.35 -22.38
CA GLY A 15 4.17 -9.29 -21.62
C GLY A 15 5.45 -9.73 -22.37
N ARG A 16 5.56 -9.42 -23.66
CA ARG A 16 6.75 -9.62 -24.50
C ARG A 16 7.53 -8.33 -24.76
N SER A 17 7.07 -7.20 -24.21
CA SER A 17 7.70 -5.90 -24.35
C SER A 17 9.03 -5.89 -23.61
N THR A 18 10.13 -6.04 -24.32
CA THR A 18 11.51 -5.92 -23.80
C THR A 18 11.93 -4.46 -23.56
N TYR A 19 10.97 -3.60 -23.19
CA TYR A 19 11.31 -2.22 -22.84
C TYR A 19 11.99 -2.24 -21.47
N PRO A 20 13.16 -1.62 -21.30
CA PRO A 20 13.75 -1.47 -19.99
C PRO A 20 12.75 -0.71 -19.11
N HIS A 21 12.18 -1.41 -18.13
CA HIS A 21 11.32 -0.81 -17.12
C HIS A 21 12.15 0.30 -16.47
N ARG A 22 11.77 1.56 -16.73
CA ARG A 22 12.41 2.69 -16.07
C ARG A 22 12.02 2.59 -14.61
N LYS A 23 12.99 2.72 -13.70
CA LYS A 23 12.72 2.83 -12.27
C LYS A 23 11.60 3.84 -12.05
N PRO A 24 10.69 3.59 -11.09
CA PRO A 24 9.57 4.49 -10.89
C PRO A 24 10.15 5.87 -10.53
N VAL A 25 9.69 6.91 -11.22
CA VAL A 25 10.02 8.29 -10.83
C VAL A 25 9.09 8.62 -9.68
N MET A 26 9.58 8.38 -8.47
CA MET A 26 8.83 8.60 -7.24
C MET A 26 8.89 10.07 -6.85
N ASP A 27 7.74 10.61 -6.44
CA ASP A 27 7.63 11.97 -5.90
C ASP A 27 7.66 11.90 -4.37
N THR A 28 8.77 12.33 -3.77
CA THR A 28 9.00 12.28 -2.30
C THR A 28 7.84 12.86 -1.49
N PRO A 29 7.25 14.02 -1.84
CA PRO A 29 6.08 14.57 -1.14
C PRO A 29 4.83 13.67 -1.24
N ALA A 30 4.59 13.04 -2.38
CA ALA A 30 3.47 12.12 -2.53
C ALA A 30 3.66 10.87 -1.66
N LEU A 31 4.88 10.36 -1.54
CA LEU A 31 5.23 9.27 -0.62
C LEU A 31 5.05 9.67 0.85
N ALA A 32 5.49 10.88 1.21
CA ALA A 32 5.32 11.42 2.55
C ALA A 32 3.84 11.49 2.94
N GLU A 33 3.00 11.98 2.03
CA GLU A 33 1.55 12.04 2.24
C GLU A 33 0.92 10.65 2.32
N ALA A 34 1.31 9.70 1.47
CA ALA A 34 0.83 8.33 1.55
C ALA A 34 1.19 7.68 2.90
N ILE A 35 2.40 7.90 3.43
CA ILE A 35 2.80 7.43 4.76
C ILE A 35 1.94 8.06 5.84
N ARG A 36 1.72 9.38 5.78
CA ARG A 36 0.90 10.12 6.74
C ARG A 36 -0.53 9.57 6.78
N VAL A 37 -1.17 9.47 5.63
CA VAL A 37 -2.54 8.94 5.50
C VAL A 37 -2.59 7.50 5.99
N GLN A 38 -1.62 6.66 5.61
CA GLN A 38 -1.56 5.28 6.09
C GLN A 38 -1.50 5.22 7.62
N LEU A 39 -0.71 6.07 8.28
CA LEU A 39 -0.67 6.14 9.74
C LEU A 39 -1.98 6.65 10.35
N CYS A 40 -2.66 7.62 9.72
CA CYS A 40 -3.98 8.08 10.17
C CYS A 40 -5.02 6.95 10.26
N THR A 41 -4.92 5.92 9.40
CA THR A 41 -5.90 4.82 9.40
C THR A 41 -5.87 3.91 10.63
N TRP A 42 -4.82 3.97 11.47
CA TRP A 42 -4.68 3.03 12.60
C TRP A 42 -3.84 3.51 13.78
N ALA A 43 -2.80 4.34 13.57
CA ALA A 43 -1.84 4.66 14.62
C ALA A 43 -2.46 5.49 15.76
N THR A 44 -3.40 6.39 15.44
CA THR A 44 -4.12 7.17 16.46
C THR A 44 -5.00 6.29 17.33
N SER A 45 -5.75 5.36 16.74
CA SER A 45 -6.60 4.43 17.51
C SER A 45 -5.79 3.40 18.28
N ALA A 46 -4.68 2.92 17.73
CA ALA A 46 -3.87 1.86 18.34
C ALA A 46 -2.98 2.38 19.47
N PHE A 47 -2.41 3.57 19.32
CA PHE A 47 -1.38 4.08 20.24
C PHE A 47 -1.67 5.47 20.82
N GLY A 48 -2.79 6.09 20.45
CA GLY A 48 -3.10 7.47 20.88
C GLY A 48 -2.21 8.53 20.23
N THR A 49 -1.50 8.21 19.16
CA THR A 49 -0.59 9.14 18.49
C THR A 49 -1.35 10.11 17.60
N THR A 50 -1.15 11.41 17.80
CA THR A 50 -1.65 12.45 16.88
C THR A 50 -0.81 12.48 15.62
N ILE A 51 -1.42 12.24 14.47
CA ILE A 51 -0.77 12.38 13.17
C ILE A 51 -0.92 13.83 12.69
N PRO A 52 0.18 14.50 12.30
CA PRO A 52 0.15 15.90 11.90
C PRO A 52 -0.57 16.11 10.56
N ASP A 53 -0.92 17.37 10.29
CA ASP A 53 -1.47 17.80 8.99
C ASP A 53 -0.39 17.78 7.89
N PRO A 54 -0.78 17.69 6.59
CA PRO A 54 0.16 17.58 5.47
C PRO A 54 1.21 18.70 5.42
N GLU A 55 0.83 19.92 5.79
CA GLU A 55 1.67 21.13 5.76
C GLU A 55 2.89 21.02 6.69
N GLN A 56 2.77 20.19 7.74
CA GLN A 56 3.80 19.97 8.74
C GLN A 56 4.84 18.92 8.28
N LEU A 57 4.67 18.32 7.08
CA LEU A 57 5.63 17.38 6.48
C LEU A 57 6.59 18.03 5.47
N SER A 58 6.73 19.35 5.51
CA SER A 58 7.57 20.10 4.57
C SER A 58 9.08 19.97 4.80
N GLU A 59 9.51 19.51 5.99
CA GLU A 59 10.93 19.30 6.30
C GLU A 59 11.42 17.92 5.79
N PRO A 60 12.67 17.80 5.29
CA PRO A 60 13.20 16.54 4.76
C PRO A 60 13.09 15.33 5.72
N ASP A 61 13.23 15.58 7.03
CA ASP A 61 13.23 14.55 8.07
C ASP A 61 11.86 14.36 8.72
N ALA A 62 10.83 15.12 8.29
CA ALA A 62 9.53 15.13 8.95
C ALA A 62 8.86 13.75 8.97
N VAL A 63 8.96 13.02 7.85
CA VAL A 63 8.44 11.65 7.74
C VAL A 63 9.15 10.71 8.71
N SER A 64 10.49 10.80 8.81
CA SER A 64 11.25 9.94 9.72
C SER A 64 10.91 10.22 11.18
N ARG A 65 10.80 11.50 11.58
CA ARG A 65 10.34 11.86 12.93
C ARG A 65 8.92 11.36 13.21
N LEU A 66 8.02 11.46 12.24
CA LEU A 66 6.65 10.97 12.37
C LEU A 66 6.63 9.45 12.63
N VAL A 67 7.33 8.67 11.81
CA VAL A 67 7.39 7.21 11.95
C VAL A 67 8.07 6.82 13.27
N SER A 68 9.18 7.48 13.62
CA SER A 68 9.89 7.25 14.88
C SER A 68 9.01 7.53 16.11
N ASN A 69 8.22 8.62 16.08
CA ASN A 69 7.27 8.92 17.14
C ASN A 69 6.21 7.82 17.31
N VAL A 70 5.67 7.28 16.22
CA VAL A 70 4.70 6.17 16.26
C VAL A 70 5.37 4.91 16.81
N ALA A 71 6.57 4.58 16.34
CA ALA A 71 7.34 3.43 16.82
C ALA A 71 7.65 3.51 18.32
N GLU A 72 8.00 4.70 18.82
CA GLU A 72 8.25 4.93 20.24
C GLU A 72 6.97 4.80 21.09
N GLN A 73 5.83 5.32 20.61
CA GLN A 73 4.55 5.13 21.32
C GLN A 73 4.12 3.66 21.38
N ALA A 74 4.34 2.91 20.30
CA ALA A 74 4.08 1.47 20.28
C ALA A 74 4.95 0.72 21.30
N ARG A 75 6.23 1.10 21.40
CA ARG A 75 7.17 0.58 22.41
C ARG A 75 6.69 0.85 23.83
N ILE A 76 6.28 2.08 24.13
CA ILE A 76 5.76 2.50 25.43
C ILE A 76 4.47 1.76 25.79
N SER A 77 3.62 1.48 24.80
CA SER A 77 2.31 0.82 24.97
C SER A 77 2.41 -0.68 25.32
N GLY A 78 3.61 -1.24 25.43
CA GLY A 78 3.83 -2.60 25.92
C GLY A 78 3.87 -3.68 24.84
N PHE A 79 3.93 -3.32 23.56
CA PHE A 79 4.11 -4.30 22.49
C PHE A 79 5.53 -4.92 22.45
N ASP A 80 6.47 -4.44 23.28
CA ASP A 80 7.77 -5.09 23.52
C ASP A 80 7.65 -6.42 24.29
N SER A 81 6.50 -6.69 24.93
CA SER A 81 6.13 -7.98 25.52
C SER A 81 5.06 -8.69 24.69
N ALA A 82 5.23 -8.73 23.36
CA ALA A 82 4.30 -9.35 22.42
C ALA A 82 3.83 -10.73 22.91
N ASP A 83 2.57 -10.81 23.35
CA ASP A 83 1.95 -12.03 23.85
C ASP A 83 1.61 -13.00 22.71
N THR A 84 1.64 -12.52 21.45
CA THR A 84 1.33 -13.31 20.25
C THR A 84 2.37 -13.10 19.13
N ASP A 85 2.53 -14.13 18.28
CA ASP A 85 3.38 -14.05 17.09
C ASP A 85 2.97 -12.87 16.18
N ALA A 86 1.67 -12.57 16.06
CA ALA A 86 1.17 -11.51 15.19
C ALA A 86 1.66 -10.12 15.64
N ASP A 87 1.63 -9.87 16.95
CA ASP A 87 2.11 -8.61 17.53
C ASP A 87 3.62 -8.44 17.32
N ALA A 88 4.40 -9.51 17.49
CA ALA A 88 5.83 -9.51 17.25
C ALA A 88 6.17 -9.17 15.78
N TRP A 89 5.44 -9.75 14.83
CA TRP A 89 5.60 -9.42 13.40
C TRP A 89 5.18 -7.98 13.09
N GLY A 90 4.07 -7.53 13.66
CA GLY A 90 3.59 -6.16 13.51
C GLY A 90 4.60 -5.13 13.99
N MET A 91 5.18 -5.36 15.18
CA MET A 91 6.23 -4.51 15.73
C MET A 91 7.52 -4.55 14.92
N ALA A 92 7.93 -5.73 14.43
CA ALA A 92 9.09 -5.83 13.54
C ALA A 92 8.90 -4.99 12.27
N HIS A 93 7.71 -5.02 11.67
CA HIS A 93 7.39 -4.17 10.52
C HIS A 93 7.37 -2.68 10.87
N LEU A 94 6.86 -2.29 12.05
CA LEU A 94 6.88 -0.90 12.48
C LEU A 94 8.31 -0.38 12.67
N PHE A 95 9.20 -1.17 13.29
CA PHE A 95 10.60 -0.80 13.44
C PHE A 95 11.37 -0.81 12.11
N ASN A 96 10.99 -1.69 11.18
CA ASN A 96 11.51 -1.64 9.81
C ASN A 96 11.09 -0.36 9.08
N ALA A 97 9.85 0.09 9.26
CA ALA A 97 9.40 1.35 8.70
C ALA A 97 10.23 2.53 9.23
N ASP A 98 10.52 2.55 10.54
CA ASP A 98 11.36 3.57 11.17
C ASP A 98 12.78 3.57 10.57
N ALA A 99 13.43 2.41 10.53
CA ALA A 99 14.76 2.26 9.96
C ALA A 99 14.84 2.70 8.48
N HIS A 100 13.84 2.34 7.67
CA HIS A 100 13.78 2.73 6.27
C HIS A 100 13.53 4.24 6.12
N SER A 101 12.64 4.83 6.92
CA SER A 101 12.39 6.26 6.90
C SER A 101 13.67 7.06 7.23
N LEU A 102 14.47 6.59 8.19
CA LEU A 102 15.74 7.20 8.58
C LEU A 102 16.78 7.14 7.44
N ARG A 103 16.87 5.99 6.75
CA ARG A 103 17.76 5.86 5.59
C ARG A 103 17.35 6.80 4.46
N ALA A 104 16.06 6.97 4.22
CA ALA A 104 15.58 7.93 3.23
C ALA A 104 15.98 9.37 3.58
N ALA A 105 15.78 9.77 4.84
CA ALA A 105 16.19 11.08 5.37
C ALA A 105 17.71 11.33 5.23
N GLN A 106 18.52 10.27 5.37
CA GLN A 106 19.97 10.30 5.14
C GLN A 106 20.39 10.37 3.65
N GLY A 107 19.45 10.53 2.72
CA GLY A 107 19.73 10.69 1.30
C GLY A 107 19.90 9.38 0.53
N HIS A 108 19.48 8.24 1.09
CA HIS A 108 19.53 6.96 0.38
C HIS A 108 18.38 6.75 -0.63
N GLY A 109 17.45 7.72 -0.73
CA GLY A 109 16.48 7.85 -1.82
C GLY A 109 15.07 7.33 -1.51
N ASP A 110 14.13 7.64 -2.42
CA ASP A 110 12.69 7.40 -2.27
C ASP A 110 12.30 5.92 -2.17
N ALA A 111 13.16 5.02 -2.63
CA ALA A 111 12.92 3.59 -2.51
C ALA A 111 12.79 3.15 -1.04
N TYR A 112 13.53 3.82 -0.15
CA TYR A 112 13.43 3.59 1.28
C TYR A 112 12.14 4.17 1.88
N LEU A 113 11.60 5.28 1.36
CA LEU A 113 10.27 5.75 1.78
C LEU A 113 9.17 4.80 1.33
N LEU A 114 9.25 4.24 0.13
CA LEU A 114 8.28 3.24 -0.31
C LEU A 114 8.37 1.95 0.51
N ALA A 115 9.59 1.52 0.87
CA ALA A 115 9.79 0.40 1.79
C ALA A 115 9.21 0.69 3.19
N ALA A 116 9.33 1.93 3.66
CA ALA A 116 8.69 2.37 4.91
C ALA A 116 7.16 2.30 4.80
N LEU A 117 6.57 2.80 3.71
CA LEU A 117 5.13 2.69 3.46
C LEU A 117 4.65 1.24 3.45
N TYR A 118 5.31 0.36 2.69
CA TYR A 118 4.99 -1.07 2.67
C TYR A 118 5.06 -1.69 4.08
N SER A 119 6.11 -1.35 4.83
CA SER A 119 6.28 -1.84 6.20
C SER A 119 5.17 -1.36 7.12
N LEU A 120 4.69 -0.12 7.00
CA LEU A 120 3.55 0.39 7.76
C LEU A 120 2.23 -0.28 7.40
N ILE A 121 2.03 -0.59 6.11
CA ILE A 121 0.87 -1.36 5.64
C ILE A 121 0.87 -2.76 6.26
N CYS A 122 2.02 -3.44 6.28
CA CYS A 122 2.17 -4.73 6.95
C CYS A 122 1.98 -4.61 8.47
N ALA A 123 2.57 -3.60 9.12
CA ALA A 123 2.42 -3.37 10.55
C ALA A 123 0.93 -3.21 10.93
N ARG A 124 0.17 -2.41 10.16
CA ARG A 124 -1.29 -2.30 10.32
C ARG A 124 -1.97 -3.67 10.24
N ALA A 125 -1.70 -4.44 9.18
CA ALA A 125 -2.34 -5.73 8.94
C ALA A 125 -2.12 -6.70 10.12
N TYR A 126 -0.93 -6.70 10.71
CA TYR A 126 -0.59 -7.56 11.84
C TYR A 126 -1.18 -7.07 13.16
N LEU A 127 -1.01 -5.78 13.47
CA LEU A 127 -1.38 -5.19 14.77
C LEU A 127 -2.88 -4.94 14.92
N ARG A 128 -3.60 -4.70 13.81
CA ARG A 128 -5.06 -4.48 13.82
C ARG A 128 -5.84 -5.74 13.45
N ASP A 129 -5.39 -6.48 12.42
CA ASP A 129 -6.23 -7.49 11.75
C ASP A 129 -5.73 -8.93 11.95
N SER A 130 -4.68 -9.16 12.74
CA SER A 130 -4.07 -10.48 12.97
C SER A 130 -3.71 -11.22 11.67
N TYR A 131 -3.29 -10.46 10.65
CA TYR A 131 -3.07 -10.98 9.32
C TYR A 131 -1.98 -12.07 9.27
N THR A 132 -2.26 -13.19 8.59
CA THR A 132 -1.30 -14.29 8.41
C THR A 132 -0.64 -14.22 7.04
N GLY A 133 0.55 -13.62 6.95
CA GLY A 133 1.37 -13.64 5.72
C GLY A 133 2.76 -13.05 5.89
N ARG A 134 3.77 -13.91 6.10
CA ARG A 134 5.13 -13.51 6.49
C ARG A 134 5.94 -12.95 5.32
N LEU A 135 6.33 -11.67 5.36
CA LEU A 135 7.51 -11.20 4.63
C LEU A 135 8.57 -10.75 5.66
N GLU A 136 9.66 -11.49 5.77
CA GLU A 136 10.87 -10.95 6.41
C GLU A 136 11.46 -9.88 5.48
N LEU A 137 11.23 -8.61 5.81
CA LEU A 137 12.07 -7.54 5.30
C LEU A 137 13.39 -7.60 6.07
N ASN A 138 14.51 -7.70 5.36
CA ASN A 138 15.82 -7.60 5.99
C ASN A 138 16.10 -6.11 6.31
N PRO A 139 16.09 -5.69 7.59
CA PRO A 139 16.28 -4.28 7.98
C PRO A 139 17.71 -3.78 7.70
N PHE A 140 18.64 -4.71 7.44
CA PHE A 140 20.07 -4.48 7.44
C PHE A 140 20.74 -4.81 6.11
N ALA A 141 19.98 -5.09 5.04
CA ALA A 141 20.59 -5.19 3.71
C ALA A 141 21.24 -3.84 3.38
N SER A 142 22.56 -3.83 3.30
CA SER A 142 23.39 -2.65 3.01
C SER A 142 23.26 -2.20 1.54
N ASP A 143 22.60 -3.01 0.72
CA ASP A 143 22.47 -2.81 -0.71
C ASP A 143 21.37 -1.79 -1.03
N ARG A 144 21.52 -1.10 -2.16
CA ARG A 144 20.45 -0.28 -2.73
C ARG A 144 19.27 -1.20 -3.01
N MET A 145 18.13 -0.92 -2.38
CA MET A 145 16.91 -1.69 -2.62
C MET A 145 16.44 -1.46 -4.05
N GLU A 146 16.24 -2.55 -4.78
CA GLU A 146 15.54 -2.51 -6.07
C GLU A 146 14.06 -2.75 -5.81
N LEU A 147 13.25 -1.78 -6.19
CA LEU A 147 11.79 -1.92 -6.21
C LEU A 147 11.40 -2.36 -7.60
N ASP A 148 10.76 -3.51 -7.68
CA ASP A 148 10.25 -4.08 -8.92
C ASP A 148 8.73 -4.13 -8.93
N GLU A 149 8.18 -4.50 -10.08
CA GLU A 149 6.74 -4.59 -10.31
C GLU A 149 6.06 -5.54 -9.32
N ALA A 150 6.70 -6.67 -9.02
CA ALA A 150 6.18 -7.67 -8.09
C ALA A 150 6.04 -7.11 -6.67
N THR A 151 7.02 -6.32 -6.22
CA THR A 151 6.97 -5.66 -4.90
C THR A 151 5.81 -4.66 -4.81
N LEU A 152 5.56 -3.90 -5.88
CA LEU A 152 4.44 -2.95 -5.94
C LEU A 152 3.08 -3.66 -5.98
N ILE A 153 2.95 -4.74 -6.76
CA ILE A 153 1.74 -5.57 -6.79
C ILE A 153 1.44 -6.15 -5.41
N GLU A 154 2.47 -6.62 -4.68
CA GLU A 154 2.28 -7.09 -3.30
C GLU A 154 1.78 -5.98 -2.39
N THR A 155 2.39 -4.80 -2.50
CA THR A 155 2.06 -3.65 -1.66
C THR A 155 0.58 -3.33 -1.80
N ILE A 156 0.06 -3.35 -3.03
CA ILE A 156 -1.37 -3.18 -3.31
C ILE A 156 -2.20 -4.29 -2.69
N ARG A 157 -1.83 -5.56 -2.90
CA ARG A 157 -2.56 -6.71 -2.37
C ARG A 157 -2.70 -6.61 -0.84
N VAL A 158 -1.59 -6.33 -0.15
CA VAL A 158 -1.60 -6.17 1.32
C VAL A 158 -2.43 -4.95 1.71
N GLN A 159 -2.30 -3.82 1.01
CA GLN A 159 -3.11 -2.64 1.32
C GLN A 159 -4.61 -2.93 1.25
N VAL A 160 -5.08 -3.59 0.19
CA VAL A 160 -6.50 -3.99 0.09
C VAL A 160 -6.88 -4.95 1.21
N ALA A 161 -6.00 -5.90 1.56
CA ALA A 161 -6.25 -6.87 2.62
C ALA A 161 -6.50 -6.23 4.00
N THR A 162 -5.94 -5.03 4.25
CA THR A 162 -6.05 -4.34 5.55
C THR A 162 -7.40 -3.67 5.82
N TRP A 163 -8.32 -3.64 4.85
CA TRP A 163 -9.62 -2.99 5.05
C TRP A 163 -10.76 -3.62 4.25
N ALA A 164 -10.52 -4.09 3.03
CA ALA A 164 -11.59 -4.57 2.16
C ALA A 164 -12.42 -5.72 2.75
N PRO A 165 -11.88 -6.69 3.51
CA PRO A 165 -12.69 -7.73 4.16
C PRO A 165 -13.63 -7.19 5.24
N GLU A 166 -13.17 -6.22 6.05
CA GLU A 166 -14.01 -5.58 7.07
C GLU A 166 -15.09 -4.72 6.40
N THR A 167 -14.72 -3.98 5.35
CA THR A 167 -15.61 -3.08 4.62
C THR A 167 -16.64 -3.84 3.77
N PHE A 168 -16.24 -4.87 3.01
CA PHE A 168 -17.11 -5.52 2.03
C PHE A 168 -17.51 -6.96 2.39
N GLY A 169 -17.02 -7.49 3.52
CA GLY A 169 -17.23 -8.88 3.89
C GLY A 169 -16.57 -9.86 2.92
N THR A 170 -17.20 -11.00 2.66
CA THR A 170 -16.66 -12.07 1.81
C THR A 170 -16.81 -11.80 0.31
N VAL A 171 -17.31 -10.64 -0.09
CA VAL A 171 -17.49 -10.28 -1.51
C VAL A 171 -16.14 -10.10 -2.20
N VAL A 172 -15.15 -9.56 -1.48
CA VAL A 172 -13.77 -9.41 -1.97
C VAL A 172 -12.92 -10.57 -1.46
N ALA A 173 -12.59 -11.50 -2.36
CA ALA A 173 -11.63 -12.55 -2.07
C ALA A 173 -10.21 -12.06 -2.37
N VAL A 174 -9.46 -11.69 -1.33
CA VAL A 174 -8.06 -11.29 -1.49
C VAL A 174 -7.23 -12.49 -1.95
N PRO A 175 -6.54 -12.41 -3.10
CA PRO A 175 -5.71 -13.52 -3.57
C PRO A 175 -4.62 -13.89 -2.57
N ASN A 176 -4.27 -15.17 -2.55
CA ASN A 176 -3.10 -15.63 -1.81
C ASN A 176 -1.85 -14.88 -2.26
N ARG A 177 -0.88 -14.79 -1.35
CA ARG A 177 0.44 -14.22 -1.63
C ARG A 177 1.04 -14.83 -2.91
N TRP A 178 1.60 -13.99 -3.78
CA TRP A 178 2.26 -14.38 -5.03
C TRP A 178 1.39 -15.10 -6.06
N ALA A 179 0.07 -15.11 -5.85
CA ALA A 179 -0.88 -15.57 -6.85
C ALA A 179 -1.00 -14.58 -8.01
N MET A 180 -0.98 -13.28 -7.73
CA MET A 180 -0.89 -12.23 -8.75
C MET A 180 0.58 -11.93 -9.03
N ARG A 181 0.98 -12.01 -10.30
CA ARG A 181 2.38 -11.77 -10.70
C ARG A 181 2.52 -10.67 -11.74
N GLU A 182 1.42 -10.30 -12.38
CA GLU A 182 1.40 -9.32 -13.46
C GLU A 182 0.41 -8.20 -13.15
N ALA A 183 0.68 -6.99 -13.65
CA ALA A 183 -0.23 -5.85 -13.47
C ALA A 183 -1.64 -6.08 -14.07
N ALA A 184 -1.79 -6.99 -15.02
CA ALA A 184 -3.09 -7.39 -15.55
C ALA A 184 -3.95 -8.09 -14.48
N ASP A 185 -3.39 -9.10 -13.80
CA ASP A 185 -4.07 -9.81 -12.71
C ASP A 185 -4.49 -8.86 -11.59
N LEU A 186 -3.62 -7.89 -11.30
CA LEU A 186 -3.89 -6.83 -10.33
C LEU A 186 -5.08 -5.96 -10.74
N SER A 187 -5.16 -5.56 -12.02
CA SER A 187 -6.26 -4.74 -12.50
C SER A 187 -7.60 -5.45 -12.37
N ASP A 188 -7.65 -6.75 -12.66
CA ASP A 188 -8.84 -7.59 -12.46
C ASP A 188 -9.22 -7.68 -10.98
N PHE A 189 -8.23 -7.86 -10.10
CA PHE A 189 -8.47 -7.87 -8.65
C PHE A 189 -9.04 -6.54 -8.14
N ILE A 190 -8.49 -5.39 -8.54
CA ILE A 190 -9.02 -4.09 -8.13
C ILE A 190 -10.41 -3.85 -8.74
N ALA A 191 -10.69 -4.36 -9.95
CA ALA A 191 -12.03 -4.30 -10.52
C ALA A 191 -13.05 -5.05 -9.65
N ASP A 192 -12.69 -6.21 -9.10
CA ASP A 192 -13.56 -6.94 -8.16
C ASP A 192 -13.79 -6.16 -6.86
N VAL A 193 -12.77 -5.47 -6.35
CA VAL A 193 -12.89 -4.56 -5.19
C VAL A 193 -13.84 -3.40 -5.51
N ILE A 194 -13.73 -2.79 -6.70
CA ILE A 194 -14.65 -1.72 -7.13
C ILE A 194 -16.07 -2.22 -7.23
N ARG A 195 -16.31 -3.39 -7.84
CA ARG A 195 -17.67 -3.94 -7.97
C ARG A 195 -18.29 -4.18 -6.59
N ALA A 196 -17.51 -4.64 -5.63
CA ALA A 196 -17.96 -4.77 -4.24
C ALA A 196 -18.28 -3.40 -3.63
N GLY A 197 -17.43 -2.40 -3.91
CA GLY A 197 -17.64 -1.00 -3.54
C GLY A 197 -18.94 -0.42 -4.11
N GLU A 198 -19.16 -0.54 -5.40
CA GLU A 198 -20.38 -0.09 -6.08
C GLU A 198 -21.63 -0.76 -5.49
N GLY A 199 -21.56 -2.06 -5.20
CA GLY A 199 -22.67 -2.78 -4.57
C GLY A 199 -23.01 -2.30 -3.16
N LYS A 200 -22.04 -1.77 -2.41
CA LYS A 200 -22.24 -1.29 -1.03
C LYS A 200 -22.52 0.21 -0.94
N TYR A 201 -21.77 1.02 -1.70
CA TYR A 201 -21.70 2.48 -1.58
C TYR A 201 -22.25 3.22 -2.81
N GLY A 202 -22.59 2.53 -3.91
CA GLY A 202 -22.93 3.16 -5.19
C GLY A 202 -24.15 4.08 -5.16
N ASP A 203 -25.07 3.85 -4.21
CA ASP A 203 -26.27 4.67 -4.02
C ASP A 203 -26.14 5.67 -2.84
N MET A 204 -24.98 5.72 -2.19
CA MET A 204 -24.73 6.66 -1.09
C MET A 204 -24.32 8.04 -1.60
N ASP A 205 -24.81 9.08 -0.95
CA ASP A 205 -24.57 10.49 -1.29
C ASP A 205 -23.71 11.23 -0.26
N ASP A 206 -23.16 10.52 0.73
CA ASP A 206 -22.24 11.10 1.69
C ASP A 206 -20.83 11.32 1.09
N ASP A 207 -20.18 12.38 1.57
CA ASP A 207 -18.89 12.85 1.03
C ASP A 207 -17.79 11.79 1.12
N ASP A 208 -17.77 10.97 2.18
CA ASP A 208 -16.73 9.97 2.44
C ASP A 208 -16.89 8.78 1.49
N SER A 209 -18.11 8.27 1.31
CA SER A 209 -18.42 7.22 0.32
C SER A 209 -18.07 7.66 -1.11
N ILE A 210 -18.47 8.87 -1.51
CA ILE A 210 -18.18 9.40 -2.85
C ILE A 210 -16.67 9.52 -3.06
N ARG A 211 -15.95 10.09 -2.09
CA ARG A 211 -14.50 10.29 -2.17
C ARG A 211 -13.76 8.95 -2.20
N GLY A 212 -14.15 8.03 -1.33
CA GLY A 212 -13.59 6.68 -1.28
C GLY A 212 -13.79 5.91 -2.59
N MET A 213 -14.99 5.96 -3.17
CA MET A 213 -15.28 5.33 -4.46
C MET A 213 -14.51 5.96 -5.61
N ALA A 214 -14.33 7.30 -5.61
CA ALA A 214 -13.50 7.98 -6.60
C ALA A 214 -12.03 7.52 -6.51
N HIS A 215 -11.49 7.34 -5.31
CA HIS A 215 -10.16 6.80 -5.10
C HIS A 215 -10.02 5.34 -5.56
N LEU A 216 -11.03 4.49 -5.33
CA LEU A 216 -11.04 3.13 -5.88
C LEU A 216 -11.04 3.13 -7.41
N ALA A 217 -11.90 3.93 -8.05
CA ALA A 217 -11.94 4.06 -9.49
C ALA A 217 -10.60 4.51 -10.08
N ASN A 218 -9.93 5.47 -9.42
CA ASN A 218 -8.58 5.90 -9.79
C ASN A 218 -7.56 4.76 -9.67
N ALA A 219 -7.60 4.00 -8.56
CA ALA A 219 -6.70 2.86 -8.36
C ALA A 219 -6.81 1.83 -9.49
N TYR A 220 -8.04 1.51 -9.92
CA TYR A 220 -8.26 0.63 -11.07
C TYR A 220 -7.77 1.23 -12.38
N GLY A 221 -8.07 2.51 -12.64
CA GLY A 221 -7.59 3.19 -13.84
C GLY A 221 -6.06 3.17 -13.95
N TYR A 222 -5.36 3.32 -12.83
CA TYR A 222 -3.91 3.21 -12.76
C TYR A 222 -3.42 1.77 -12.94
N ALA A 223 -4.00 0.79 -12.25
CA ALA A 223 -3.61 -0.61 -12.42
C ALA A 223 -3.85 -1.12 -13.86
N LEU A 224 -4.95 -0.71 -14.49
CA LEU A 224 -5.25 -1.00 -15.89
C LEU A 224 -4.16 -0.42 -16.82
N LYS A 225 -3.75 0.83 -16.60
CA LYS A 225 -2.63 1.41 -17.35
C LYS A 225 -1.32 0.65 -17.14
N ALA A 226 -1.03 0.23 -15.91
CA ALA A 226 0.14 -0.62 -15.65
C ALA A 226 0.06 -1.93 -16.44
N GLY A 227 -1.10 -2.60 -16.45
CA GLY A 227 -1.37 -3.81 -17.24
C GLY A 227 -1.17 -3.64 -18.75
N TYR A 228 -1.36 -2.42 -19.28
CA TYR A 228 -1.05 -2.06 -20.67
C TYR A 228 0.41 -1.66 -20.92
N GLY A 229 1.32 -1.94 -19.97
CA GLY A 229 2.75 -1.67 -20.13
C GLY A 229 3.15 -0.22 -19.92
N HIS A 230 2.30 0.61 -19.29
CA HIS A 230 2.65 1.98 -18.92
C HIS A 230 3.53 2.08 -17.66
N GLY A 231 3.95 0.94 -17.10
CA GLY A 231 5.02 0.85 -16.11
C GLY A 231 4.61 0.99 -14.64
N ASP A 232 5.60 0.76 -13.79
CA ASP A 232 5.57 0.76 -12.31
C ASP A 232 5.06 2.07 -11.66
N THR A 233 5.23 3.21 -12.32
CA THR A 233 4.72 4.50 -11.86
C THR A 233 3.20 4.49 -11.71
N HIS A 234 2.50 3.74 -12.56
CA HIS A 234 1.05 3.56 -12.45
C HIS A 234 0.68 2.60 -11.31
N LEU A 235 1.48 1.58 -11.02
CA LEU A 235 1.27 0.75 -9.83
C LEU A 235 1.42 1.58 -8.55
N PHE A 236 2.41 2.48 -8.51
CA PHE A 236 2.55 3.39 -7.39
C PHE A 236 1.33 4.32 -7.22
N ALA A 237 0.83 4.90 -8.31
CA ALA A 237 -0.38 5.72 -8.28
C ALA A 237 -1.62 4.92 -7.81
N ALA A 238 -1.68 3.62 -8.14
CA ALA A 238 -2.70 2.72 -7.61
C ALA A 238 -2.56 2.50 -6.10
N VAL A 239 -1.35 2.26 -5.58
CA VAL A 239 -1.09 2.18 -4.11
C VAL A 239 -1.58 3.45 -3.42
N GLY A 240 -1.16 4.63 -3.88
CA GLY A 240 -1.55 5.90 -3.27
C GLY A 240 -3.07 6.11 -3.25
N SER A 241 -3.73 5.75 -4.35
CA SER A 241 -5.20 5.81 -4.45
C SER A 241 -5.87 4.84 -3.48
N LEU A 242 -5.32 3.65 -3.26
CA LEU A 242 -5.88 2.68 -2.30
C LEU A 242 -5.64 3.06 -0.84
N VAL A 243 -4.54 3.74 -0.53
CA VAL A 243 -4.31 4.33 0.80
C VAL A 243 -5.35 5.40 1.11
N LEU A 244 -5.65 6.26 0.13
CA LEU A 244 -6.70 7.28 0.27
C LEU A 244 -8.09 6.66 0.35
N ALA A 245 -8.39 5.63 -0.46
CA ALA A 245 -9.66 4.91 -0.38
C ALA A 245 -9.87 4.26 0.99
N ALA A 246 -8.84 3.63 1.56
CA ALA A 246 -8.90 3.05 2.89
C ALA A 246 -9.23 4.11 3.95
N ALA A 247 -8.63 5.30 3.87
CA ALA A 247 -8.89 6.37 4.82
C ALA A 247 -10.32 6.94 4.74
N SER A 248 -11.01 6.79 3.60
CA SER A 248 -12.39 7.26 3.40
C SER A 248 -13.46 6.19 3.63
N LEU A 249 -13.13 4.90 3.44
CA LEU A 249 -14.11 3.80 3.45
C LEU A 249 -14.02 2.87 4.66
N ALA A 250 -12.90 2.90 5.40
CA ALA A 250 -12.58 1.95 6.49
C ALA A 250 -12.81 2.52 7.89
#